data_AF-A0A7W2YEI9-F1
#
_entry.id   AF-A0A7W2YEI9-F1
#
_cell.length_a   1.000
_cell.length_b   1.000
_cell.length_c   1.000
_cell.angle_alpha   90.00
_cell.angle_beta   90.00
_cell.angle_gamma   90.00
#
_symmetry.space_group_name_H-M   'P 1'
#
loop_
_entity.id
_entity.type
_entity.pdbx_description
1 polymer ?
#
loop_
_entity_poly.entity_id
_entity_poly.type
_entity_poly.pdbx_seq_one_letter_code
_entity_poly.pdbx_strand_id
1 'polypeptide(L)'
;MKLLIKFCVVLILLLNTTSCVTTSTYGATFEAIAKTNDIYTLKIYYGGPPPQWATDVNFQEGTDSALYEKAMAFIAENPEYNSYKVVDIEHSHIPSYYRYSVHFLRN
;
A
#
# COMPACT_ATOMS: atom_id res chain seq x y z
N MET A 1 -15.61 -40.12 22.68
CA MET A 1 -15.23 -39.94 21.25
C MET A 1 -15.87 -38.72 20.58
N LYS A 2 -17.19 -38.51 20.67
CA LYS A 2 -17.90 -37.40 19.97
C LYS A 2 -17.50 -35.98 20.44
N LEU A 3 -16.99 -35.83 21.67
CA LEU A 3 -16.59 -34.53 22.24
C LEU A 3 -15.19 -34.08 21.74
N LEU A 4 -14.26 -35.02 21.58
CA LEU A 4 -12.90 -34.77 21.07
C LEU A 4 -12.90 -34.31 19.61
N ILE A 5 -13.78 -34.90 18.78
CA ILE A 5 -13.92 -34.51 17.36
C ILE A 5 -14.42 -33.07 17.24
N LYS A 6 -15.37 -32.65 18.09
CA LYS A 6 -15.85 -31.25 18.10
C LYS A 6 -14.75 -30.26 18.50
N PHE A 7 -13.89 -30.64 19.46
CA PHE A 7 -12.77 -29.81 19.89
C PHE A 7 -11.71 -29.64 18.78
N CYS A 8 -11.40 -30.72 18.05
CA CYS A 8 -10.48 -30.64 16.91
C CYS A 8 -11.02 -29.79 15.76
N VAL A 9 -12.32 -29.86 15.45
CA VAL A 9 -12.93 -29.04 14.39
C VAL A 9 -12.90 -27.55 14.75
N VAL A 10 -13.15 -27.20 16.00
CA VAL A 10 -13.07 -25.79 16.47
C VAL A 10 -11.63 -25.27 16.42
N LEU A 11 -10.64 -26.09 16.80
CA LEU A 11 -9.23 -25.72 16.73
C LEU A 11 -8.74 -25.50 15.29
N ILE A 12 -9.16 -26.34 14.35
CA ILE A 12 -8.85 -26.18 12.92
C ILE A 12 -9.53 -24.93 12.35
N LEU A 13 -10.76 -24.61 12.79
CA LEU A 13 -11.45 -23.39 12.37
C LEU A 13 -10.72 -22.12 12.84
N LEU A 14 -10.21 -22.11 14.07
CA LEU A 14 -9.47 -20.99 14.67
C LEU A 14 -8.07 -20.79 14.04
N LEU A 15 -7.45 -21.85 13.51
CA LEU A 15 -6.16 -21.76 12.82
C LEU A 15 -6.26 -21.14 11.42
N ASN A 16 -7.44 -21.20 10.78
CA ASN A 16 -7.63 -20.65 9.43
C ASN A 16 -8.05 -19.17 9.42
N THR A 17 -8.32 -18.54 10.56
CA THR A 17 -8.75 -17.14 10.63
C THR A 17 -7.63 -16.15 10.96
N THR A 18 -6.37 -16.59 11.05
CA THR A 18 -5.24 -15.73 11.48
C THR A 18 -4.27 -15.34 10.37
N SER A 19 -4.55 -15.63 9.10
CA SER A 19 -3.85 -14.97 7.98
C SER A 19 -4.46 -13.60 7.68
N CYS A 20 -4.64 -12.77 8.72
CA CYS A 20 -4.76 -11.34 8.54
C CYS A 20 -3.33 -10.81 8.43
N VAL A 21 -2.82 -10.68 7.21
CA VAL A 21 -1.71 -9.76 6.94
C VAL A 21 -2.24 -8.37 7.19
N THR A 22 -2.05 -7.86 8.40
CA THR A 22 -2.26 -6.46 8.73
C THR A 22 -1.22 -5.64 7.98
N THR A 23 -1.47 -5.32 6.71
CA THR A 23 -0.83 -4.20 6.05
C THR A 23 -1.31 -2.94 6.75
N SER A 24 -0.65 -2.59 7.86
CA SER A 24 -0.98 -1.35 8.54
C SER A 24 -0.39 -0.20 7.72
N THR A 25 -1.25 0.46 6.94
CA THR A 25 -1.00 1.78 6.36
C THR A 25 -1.02 2.83 7.48
N TYR A 26 -0.15 2.70 8.49
CA TYR A 26 0.00 3.73 9.52
C TYR A 26 0.60 4.98 8.88
N GLY A 27 -0.21 6.04 8.77
CA GLY A 27 0.26 7.40 8.57
C GLY A 27 0.94 7.72 7.23
N ALA A 28 0.70 6.93 6.18
CA ALA A 28 1.22 7.25 4.85
C ALA A 28 0.57 8.57 4.35
N THR A 29 1.29 9.68 4.51
CA THR A 29 0.92 11.01 4.02
C THR A 29 1.87 11.43 2.91
N PHE A 30 1.35 12.17 1.94
CA PHE A 30 2.17 12.74 0.88
C PHE A 30 3.02 13.90 1.41
N GLU A 31 4.34 13.78 1.26
CA GLU A 31 5.31 14.81 1.59
C GLU A 31 5.83 15.44 0.29
N ALA A 32 5.73 16.76 0.14
CA ALA A 32 6.23 17.44 -1.05
C ALA A 32 7.77 17.31 -1.14
N ILE A 33 8.29 16.76 -2.24
CA ILE A 33 9.75 16.74 -2.50
C ILE A 33 10.20 18.14 -2.95
N ALA A 34 9.38 18.77 -3.80
CA ALA A 34 9.56 20.14 -4.24
C ALA A 34 8.18 20.69 -4.63
N LYS A 35 7.67 21.66 -3.86
CA LYS A 35 6.38 22.33 -4.12
C LYS A 35 6.28 22.95 -5.53
N THR A 36 7.41 23.17 -6.20
CA THR A 36 7.49 23.78 -7.52
C THR A 36 7.15 22.84 -8.68
N ASN A 37 7.12 21.52 -8.47
CA ASN A 37 6.90 20.54 -9.55
C ASN A 37 5.73 19.57 -9.28
N ASP A 38 4.90 19.81 -8.26
CA ASP A 38 3.78 18.92 -7.87
C ASP A 38 4.21 17.46 -7.66
N ILE A 39 5.47 17.25 -7.26
CA ILE A 39 6.04 15.94 -6.94
C ILE A 39 6.01 15.75 -5.43
N TYR A 40 5.40 14.64 -5.02
CA TYR A 40 5.22 14.26 -3.63
C TYR A 40 5.74 12.84 -3.42
N THR A 41 6.26 12.57 -2.24
CA THR A 41 6.60 11.23 -1.80
C THR A 41 5.58 10.64 -0.85
N LEU A 42 5.31 9.35 -1.02
CA LEU A 42 4.50 8.55 -0.12
C LEU A 42 5.29 7.32 0.30
N LYS A 43 5.41 7.08 1.61
CA LYS A 43 5.99 5.84 2.14
C LYS A 43 4.88 4.91 2.59
N ILE A 44 4.85 3.70 2.03
CA ILE A 44 3.94 2.64 2.43
C ILE A 44 4.76 1.51 3.04
N TYR A 45 4.53 1.25 4.33
CA TYR A 45 5.18 0.17 5.06
C TYR A 45 4.43 -1.14 4.82
N TYR A 46 5.17 -2.20 4.48
CA TYR A 46 4.59 -3.53 4.28
C TYR A 46 5.12 -4.47 5.36
N GLY A 47 4.20 -4.99 6.18
CA GLY A 47 4.47 -6.10 7.09
C GLY A 47 4.36 -7.42 6.34
N GLY A 48 5.47 -7.97 5.86
CA GLY A 48 5.48 -9.24 5.12
C GLY A 48 6.42 -9.20 3.90
N PRO A 49 6.50 -10.30 3.13
CA PRO A 49 7.20 -10.30 1.86
C PRO A 49 6.65 -9.19 0.94
N PRO A 50 7.50 -8.60 0.09
CA PRO A 50 7.08 -7.51 -0.79
C PRO A 50 5.90 -7.97 -1.65
N PRO A 51 4.91 -7.09 -1.90
CA PRO A 51 3.79 -7.44 -2.75
C PRO A 51 4.29 -7.87 -4.14
N GLN A 52 3.62 -8.84 -4.74
CA GLN A 52 4.10 -9.56 -5.93
C GLN A 52 4.33 -8.63 -7.15
N TRP A 53 3.58 -7.53 -7.23
CA TRP A 53 3.76 -6.49 -8.25
C TRP A 53 5.00 -5.63 -8.04
N ALA A 54 5.59 -5.60 -6.84
CA ALA A 54 6.76 -4.80 -6.55
C ALA A 54 8.07 -5.41 -7.05
N THR A 55 8.01 -6.68 -7.48
CA THR A 55 9.07 -7.33 -8.27
C THR A 55 8.81 -7.24 -9.77
N ASP A 56 7.66 -6.70 -10.18
CA ASP A 56 7.22 -6.71 -11.57
C ASP A 56 7.71 -5.43 -12.28
N VAL A 57 8.48 -5.63 -13.35
CA VAL A 57 9.17 -4.55 -14.10
C VAL A 57 8.17 -3.71 -14.90
N ASN A 58 6.92 -4.17 -15.01
CA ASN A 58 5.83 -3.52 -15.73
C ASN A 58 4.80 -2.88 -14.79
N PHE A 59 5.25 -2.21 -13.72
CA PHE A 59 4.36 -1.49 -12.81
C PHE A 59 3.46 -0.52 -13.59
N GLN A 60 2.15 -0.83 -13.65
CA GLN A 60 1.14 0.05 -14.22
C GLN A 60 0.61 1.00 -13.12
N GLU A 61 0.33 2.24 -13.49
CA GLU A 61 -0.36 3.19 -12.61
C GLU A 61 -1.63 2.55 -12.02
N GLY A 62 -1.76 2.58 -10.69
CA GLY A 62 -2.90 1.98 -9.98
C GLY A 62 -2.80 0.49 -9.63
N THR A 63 -1.66 -0.18 -9.90
CA THR A 63 -1.47 -1.60 -9.52
C THR A 63 -1.34 -1.80 -8.00
N ASP A 64 -0.80 -0.79 -7.31
CA ASP A 64 -0.80 -0.77 -5.84
C ASP A 64 -2.07 -0.10 -5.31
N SER A 65 -2.98 -0.91 -4.79
CA SER A 65 -4.26 -0.45 -4.23
C SER A 65 -4.08 0.55 -3.10
N ALA A 66 -3.02 0.42 -2.29
CA ALA A 66 -2.74 1.32 -1.18
C ALA A 66 -2.29 2.70 -1.69
N LEU A 67 -1.44 2.74 -2.71
CA LEU A 67 -1.06 3.97 -3.39
C LEU A 67 -2.28 4.63 -4.05
N TYR A 68 -3.08 3.86 -4.77
CA TYR A 68 -4.27 4.38 -5.46
C TYR A 68 -5.26 5.02 -4.48
N GLU A 69 -5.59 4.34 -3.39
CA GLU A 69 -6.49 4.86 -2.36
C GLU A 69 -5.99 6.19 -1.79
N LYS A 70 -4.69 6.25 -1.45
CA LYS A 70 -4.07 7.48 -0.93
C LYS A 70 -4.02 8.60 -1.96
N ALA A 71 -3.67 8.30 -3.21
CA ALA A 71 -3.59 9.29 -4.28
C ALA A 71 -4.97 9.86 -4.63
N MET A 72 -6.01 9.03 -4.68
CA MET A 72 -7.38 9.48 -4.91
C MET A 72 -7.90 10.32 -3.74
N ALA A 73 -7.60 9.94 -2.50
CA ALA A 73 -7.95 10.76 -1.34
C ALA A 73 -7.25 12.13 -1.38
N PHE A 74 -5.97 12.16 -1.76
CA PHE A 74 -5.22 13.40 -1.93
C PHE A 74 -5.82 14.29 -3.03
N ILE A 75 -6.19 13.73 -4.17
CA ILE A 75 -6.86 14.46 -5.27
C ILE A 75 -8.23 14.99 -4.83
N ALA A 76 -9.00 14.22 -4.06
CA ALA A 76 -10.30 14.66 -3.55
C ALA A 76 -10.19 15.85 -2.58
N GLU A 77 -9.08 15.95 -1.84
CA GLU A 77 -8.79 17.08 -0.94
C GLU A 77 -8.16 18.28 -1.64
N ASN A 78 -7.57 18.09 -2.83
CA ASN A 78 -6.82 19.09 -3.59
C ASN A 78 -7.35 19.16 -5.03
N PRO A 79 -8.44 19.94 -5.28
CA PRO A 79 -9.16 19.96 -6.54
C PRO A 79 -8.36 20.54 -7.72
N GLU A 80 -7.18 21.11 -7.48
CA GLU A 80 -6.24 21.52 -8.53
C GLU A 80 -5.66 20.34 -9.32
N TYR A 81 -5.73 19.12 -8.78
CA TYR A 81 -5.23 17.91 -9.42
C TYR A 81 -6.37 17.04 -9.98
N ASN A 82 -6.13 16.36 -11.10
CA ASN A 82 -7.11 15.47 -11.73
C ASN A 82 -6.63 14.01 -11.82
N SER A 83 -5.33 13.80 -11.73
CA SER A 83 -4.68 12.51 -11.93
C SER A 83 -3.27 12.54 -11.36
N TYR A 84 -2.61 11.39 -11.36
CA TYR A 84 -1.24 11.27 -10.85
C TYR A 84 -0.45 10.29 -11.71
N LYS A 85 0.86 10.48 -11.73
CA LYS A 85 1.82 9.58 -12.37
C LYS A 85 2.91 9.19 -11.38
N VAL A 86 3.23 7.91 -11.34
CA VAL A 86 4.40 7.45 -10.58
C VAL A 86 5.66 7.75 -11.36
N VAL A 87 6.56 8.51 -10.75
CA VAL A 87 7.84 8.96 -11.34
C VAL A 87 8.96 8.01 -10.92
N ASP A 88 8.93 7.54 -9.69
CA ASP A 88 9.97 6.68 -9.13
C ASP A 88 9.42 5.82 -7.98
N ILE A 89 10.07 4.67 -7.75
CA ILE A 89 9.74 3.74 -6.68
C ILE A 89 11.05 3.25 -6.05
N GLU A 90 11.26 3.60 -4.78
CA GLU A 90 12.38 3.10 -3.98
C GLU A 90 11.89 2.03 -3.01
N HIS A 91 12.61 0.91 -2.92
CA HIS A 91 12.35 -0.12 -1.92
C HIS A 91 13.42 -0.09 -0.83
N SER A 92 12.98 -0.02 0.42
CA SER A 92 13.82 -0.22 1.59
C SER A 92 13.43 -1.52 2.26
N HIS A 93 14.42 -2.37 2.55
CA HIS A 93 14.20 -3.64 3.21
C HIS A 93 14.11 -3.53 4.74
N ILE A 94 14.74 -2.51 5.35
CA ILE A 94 14.81 -2.36 6.83
C ILE A 94 14.71 -0.86 7.21
N PRO A 95 13.59 -0.38 7.78
CA PRO A 95 12.29 -1.06 7.82
C PRO A 95 11.76 -1.33 6.41
N SER A 96 10.92 -2.37 6.26
CA SER A 96 10.33 -2.76 4.97
C SER A 96 9.29 -1.72 4.52
N TYR A 97 9.62 -0.94 3.49
CA TYR A 97 8.70 0.03 2.88
C TYR A 97 9.00 0.27 1.41
N TYR A 98 7.97 0.67 0.67
CA TYR A 98 8.10 1.29 -0.64
C TYR A 98 7.87 2.79 -0.52
N ARG A 99 8.77 3.57 -1.13
CA ARG A 99 8.63 5.00 -1.26
C ARG A 99 8.31 5.33 -2.71
N TYR A 100 7.12 5.84 -2.92
CA TYR A 100 6.65 6.32 -4.20
C TYR A 100 7.01 7.79 -4.34
N SER A 101 7.55 8.17 -5.49
CA SER A 101 7.56 9.56 -5.94
C SER A 101 6.44 9.71 -6.97
N VAL A 102 5.48 10.57 -6.68
CA VAL A 102 4.27 10.78 -7.47
C VAL A 102 4.22 12.21 -7.94
N HIS A 103 4.01 12.41 -9.24
CA HIS A 103 3.71 13.71 -9.82
C HIS A 103 2.19 13.83 -9.98
N PHE A 104 1.58 14.77 -9.27
CA PHE A 104 0.16 15.08 -9.46
C PHE A 104 -0.03 16.03 -10.63
N LEU A 105 -0.92 15.66 -11.53
CA LEU A 105 -1.17 16.40 -12.76
C LEU A 105 -2.35 17.35 -12.55
N ARG A 106 -2.15 18.59 -12.97
CA ARG A 106 -3.20 19.64 -13.00
C ARG A 106 -3.99 19.56 -14.30
N ASN A 107 -5.21 20.08 -14.26
CA ASN A 107 -6.07 20.24 -15.43
C ASN A 107 -5.75 21.50 -16.24
#